data_AF-A0A9P8JQD9-F1
#
_entry.id   AF-A0A9P8JQD9-F1
#
_cell.length_a   1.000
_cell.length_b   1.000
_cell.length_c   1.000
_cell.angle_alpha   90.00
_cell.angle_beta   90.00
_cell.angle_gamma   90.00
#
_symmetry.space_group_name_H-M   'P 1'
#
loop_
_entity.id
_entity.type
_entity.pdbx_description
1 polymer ?
#
loop_
_entity_poly.entity_id
_entity_poly.type
_entity_poly.pdbx_seq_one_letter_code
_entity_poly.pdbx_strand_id
1 'polypeptide(L)'
;MVKRKVGALEKVDADLPNLQYKVRRDPASYKDDFNNQYSQYQAFLQLFMQAPSSTDSQGLVSLRELIDFVAHCADCYPKLTADFPTDLMALLRLHHAELEPELRDKVVGSLVLLRKKEIIDSAVLLNALFPLLVDTPSKALRTLLFTKIISDLRTSNSKATNHKLNRTIQTVLYNLLTSDPTSAKGVWAVRITREMWARQIWTDAKAVEIMKEAALSQHEKVVTGGVHFFLGGDKEREEKAEEDSDDDDNIDMGKLRHQAGINKKTKKKANELKRAAATVRRKEKKKKAPHPLNFSALHLLHDPQGFAEKLFHQHLNTQTPKAKLKLDQKLIVLQLVSRLVGLHTLTLIPLYSYFIKYLTPKQPQVTSFLASLAQSTHNLVPPDA
;
A
#
# COMPACT_ATOMS: atom_id res chain seq x y z
N MET A 1 3.21 29.60 63.24
CA MET A 1 4.15 29.19 62.16
C MET A 1 3.54 28.04 61.37
N VAL A 2 2.84 28.34 60.28
CA VAL A 2 2.27 27.32 59.39
C VAL A 2 3.22 27.17 58.21
N LYS A 3 3.85 25.99 58.12
CA LYS A 3 4.81 25.64 57.08
C LYS A 3 4.12 25.65 55.71
N ARG A 4 4.56 26.56 54.83
CA ARG A 4 4.31 26.50 53.39
C ARG A 4 4.82 25.16 52.87
N LYS A 5 3.92 24.29 52.39
CA LYS A 5 4.27 23.19 51.49
C LYS A 5 4.51 23.80 50.11
N VAL A 6 5.74 24.26 49.91
CA VAL A 6 6.33 24.36 48.57
C VAL A 6 6.58 22.92 48.16
N GLY A 7 5.75 22.40 47.26
CA GLY A 7 5.86 21.04 46.75
C GLY A 7 5.71 21.06 45.23
N ALA A 8 6.77 20.61 44.55
CA ALA A 8 6.82 20.24 43.13
C ALA A 8 6.90 21.37 42.08
N LEU A 9 7.77 22.35 42.30
CA LEU A 9 8.33 23.20 41.25
C LEU A 9 9.80 22.82 41.04
N GLU A 10 10.05 21.57 40.66
CA GLU A 10 11.36 21.09 40.21
C GLU A 10 11.15 19.82 39.37
N LYS A 11 11.33 19.95 38.05
CA LYS A 11 11.60 18.88 37.07
C LYS A 11 10.87 17.55 37.30
N VAL A 12 9.55 17.56 37.12
CA VAL A 12 8.89 16.35 36.61
C VAL A 12 9.05 16.46 35.11
N ASP A 13 9.96 15.68 34.51
CA ASP A 13 9.73 15.21 33.13
C ASP A 13 8.27 14.77 33.13
N ALA A 14 7.39 15.56 32.50
CA ALA A 14 5.96 15.37 32.64
C ALA A 14 5.69 13.90 32.32
N ASP A 15 5.08 13.16 33.24
CA ASP A 15 4.65 11.78 32.98
C ASP A 15 3.50 11.87 31.95
N LEU A 16 3.88 12.07 30.69
CA LEU A 16 3.01 12.27 29.54
C LEU A 16 2.06 11.08 29.38
N PRO A 17 2.47 9.81 29.60
CA PRO A 17 1.56 8.67 29.62
C PRO A 17 0.44 8.80 30.67
N ASN A 18 0.77 9.22 31.90
CA ASN A 18 -0.23 9.41 32.95
C ASN A 18 -1.12 10.62 32.69
N LEU A 19 -0.55 11.72 32.18
CA LEU A 19 -1.32 12.88 31.75
C LEU A 19 -2.27 12.51 30.61
N GLN A 20 -1.84 11.70 29.64
CA GLN A 20 -2.67 11.19 28.56
C GLN A 20 -3.86 10.40 29.10
N TYR A 21 -3.63 9.53 30.09
CA TYR A 21 -4.71 8.77 30.73
C TYR A 21 -5.73 9.70 31.42
N LYS A 22 -5.25 10.71 32.15
CA LYS A 22 -6.08 11.70 32.85
C LYS A 22 -6.90 12.56 31.88
N VAL A 23 -6.26 13.11 30.86
CA VAL A 23 -6.88 13.91 29.79
C VAL A 23 -8.00 13.12 29.11
N ARG A 24 -7.77 11.85 28.78
CA ARG A 24 -8.78 11.03 28.10
C ARG A 24 -9.96 10.67 29.01
N ARG A 25 -9.78 10.67 30.32
CA ARG A 25 -10.85 10.39 31.30
C ARG A 25 -11.68 11.62 31.62
N ASP A 26 -11.05 12.79 31.73
CA ASP A 26 -11.73 14.05 32.00
C ASP A 26 -11.09 15.23 31.23
N PRO A 27 -11.44 15.40 29.94
CA PRO A 27 -10.87 16.46 29.10
C PRO A 27 -11.14 17.88 29.60
N ALA A 28 -12.22 18.12 30.35
CA ALA A 28 -12.56 19.48 30.77
C ALA A 28 -11.58 19.99 31.82
N SER A 29 -11.22 19.15 32.79
CA SER A 29 -10.37 19.51 33.93
C SER A 29 -8.88 19.65 33.55
N TYR A 30 -8.42 18.91 32.55
CA TYR A 30 -7.00 18.87 32.15
C TYR A 30 -6.70 19.72 30.89
N LYS A 31 -7.57 20.67 30.56
CA LYS A 31 -7.43 21.51 29.36
C LYS A 31 -6.18 22.40 29.42
N ASP A 32 -5.93 23.04 30.57
CA ASP A 32 -4.78 23.95 30.74
C ASP A 32 -3.46 23.17 30.70
N ASP A 33 -3.41 21.99 31.32
CA ASP A 33 -2.26 21.10 31.26
C ASP A 33 -1.96 20.65 29.81
N PHE A 34 -2.99 20.29 29.05
CA PHE A 34 -2.84 19.97 27.63
C PHE A 34 -2.33 21.18 26.83
N ASN A 35 -2.87 22.37 27.09
CA ASN A 35 -2.48 23.58 26.38
C ASN A 35 -1.01 23.96 26.64
N ASN A 36 -0.52 23.75 27.87
CA ASN A 36 0.89 23.94 28.21
C ASN A 36 1.79 23.00 27.40
N GLN A 37 1.43 21.72 27.30
CA GLN A 37 2.18 20.74 26.49
C GLN A 37 2.10 21.03 24.99
N TYR A 38 0.92 21.47 24.50
CA TYR A 38 0.74 21.83 23.10
C TYR A 38 1.56 23.09 22.72
N SER A 39 1.65 24.07 23.62
CA SER A 39 2.50 25.25 23.43
C SER A 39 3.99 24.89 23.40
N GLN A 40 4.42 23.96 24.26
CA GLN A 40 5.78 23.42 24.21
C GLN A 40 6.06 22.70 22.88
N TYR A 41 5.14 21.86 22.42
CA TYR A 41 5.22 21.22 21.11
C TYR A 41 5.41 22.25 19.99
N GLN A 42 4.59 23.31 19.97
CA GLN A 42 4.68 24.35 18.94
C GLN A 42 6.04 25.08 18.98
N ALA A 43 6.55 25.39 20.18
CA ALA A 43 7.86 26.01 20.34
C ALA A 43 9.00 25.11 19.83
N PHE A 44 8.98 23.82 20.20
CA PHE A 44 9.97 22.85 19.71
C PHE A 44 9.87 22.63 18.20
N LEU A 45 8.66 22.56 17.64
CA LEU A 45 8.46 22.43 16.21
C LEU A 45 9.03 23.65 15.47
N GLN A 46 8.75 24.87 15.93
CA GLN A 46 9.27 26.09 15.31
C GLN A 46 10.80 26.14 15.35
N LEU A 47 11.40 25.79 16.49
CA LEU A 47 12.85 25.71 16.62
C LEU A 47 13.45 24.69 15.63
N PHE A 48 12.82 23.52 15.53
CA PHE A 48 13.26 22.46 14.62
C PHE A 48 13.14 22.87 13.15
N MET A 49 12.05 23.55 12.77
CA MET A 49 11.83 24.02 11.40
C MET A 49 12.83 25.11 10.99
N GLN A 50 13.38 25.88 11.94
CA GLN A 50 14.41 26.88 11.68
C GLN A 50 15.81 26.27 11.59
N ALA A 51 16.13 25.28 12.43
CA ALA A 51 17.46 24.66 12.47
C ALA A 51 17.39 23.15 12.78
N PRO A 52 17.08 22.31 11.77
CA PRO A 52 16.92 20.86 11.95
C PRO A 52 18.19 20.16 12.44
N SER A 53 19.36 20.72 12.10
CA SER A 53 20.69 20.17 12.39
C SER A 53 21.27 20.60 13.74
N SER A 54 20.71 21.62 14.39
CA SER A 54 21.22 22.15 15.66
C SER A 54 20.39 21.75 16.88
N THR A 55 19.41 20.85 16.71
CA THR A 55 18.55 20.44 17.81
C THR A 55 19.27 19.39 18.66
N ASP A 56 19.44 19.68 19.95
CA ASP A 56 20.03 18.76 20.92
C ASP A 56 19.27 17.43 20.97
N SER A 57 19.98 16.33 21.22
CA SER A 57 19.39 14.98 21.30
C SER A 57 18.24 14.90 22.31
N GLN A 58 18.32 15.63 23.42
CA GLN A 58 17.26 15.72 24.41
C GLN A 58 16.01 16.45 23.88
N GLY A 59 16.17 17.52 23.10
CA GLY A 59 15.05 18.23 22.47
C GLY A 59 14.31 17.38 21.43
N LEU A 60 15.03 16.52 20.71
CA LEU A 60 14.42 15.55 19.78
C LEU A 60 13.60 14.49 20.52
N VAL A 61 14.10 13.97 21.65
CA VAL A 61 13.34 13.03 22.49
C VAL A 61 12.05 13.67 22.96
N SER A 62 12.12 14.88 23.52
CA SER A 62 10.94 15.62 23.98
C SER A 62 9.94 15.89 22.85
N LEU A 63 10.41 16.28 21.65
CA LEU A 63 9.54 16.49 20.50
C LEU A 63 8.81 15.20 20.09
N ARG A 64 9.48 14.03 20.11
CA ARG A 64 8.86 12.74 19.80
C ARG A 64 7.77 12.35 20.79
N GLU A 65 8.02 12.57 22.08
CA GLU A 65 7.05 12.28 23.14
C GLU A 65 5.84 13.23 23.08
N LEU A 66 6.08 14.51 22.83
CA LEU A 66 5.03 15.51 22.66
C LEU A 66 4.16 15.22 21.42
N ILE A 67 4.75 14.84 20.29
CA ILE A 67 4.02 14.43 19.08
C ILE A 67 3.12 13.21 19.38
N ASP A 68 3.61 12.26 20.17
CA ASP A 68 2.81 11.10 20.59
C ASP A 68 1.63 11.50 21.47
N PHE A 69 1.92 12.30 22.49
CA PHE A 69 0.94 12.75 23.48
C PHE A 69 -0.20 13.52 22.81
N VAL A 70 0.15 14.48 21.93
CA VAL A 70 -0.84 15.29 21.19
C VAL A 70 -1.66 14.41 20.26
N ALA A 71 -1.04 13.50 19.48
CA ALA A 71 -1.78 12.59 18.61
C ALA A 71 -2.76 11.69 19.39
N HIS A 72 -2.38 11.27 20.60
CA HIS A 72 -3.24 10.47 21.46
C HIS A 72 -4.36 11.22 22.16
N CYS A 73 -4.30 12.55 22.25
CA CYS A 73 -5.33 13.39 22.88
C CYS A 73 -6.09 14.29 21.88
N ALA A 74 -5.75 14.25 20.59
CA ALA A 74 -6.33 15.13 19.57
C ALA A 74 -7.86 15.00 19.41
N ASP A 75 -8.43 13.82 19.70
CA ASP A 75 -9.89 13.58 19.71
C ASP A 75 -10.60 14.29 20.87
N CYS A 76 -9.89 14.53 21.98
CA CYS A 76 -10.43 15.24 23.14
C CYS A 76 -10.49 16.76 22.91
N TYR A 77 -9.61 17.31 22.06
CA TYR A 77 -9.49 18.76 21.83
C TYR A 77 -9.42 19.15 20.35
N PRO A 78 -10.45 18.82 19.53
CA PRO A 78 -10.42 19.00 18.08
C PRO A 78 -10.19 20.46 17.63
N LYS A 79 -10.64 21.43 18.43
CA LYS A 79 -10.43 22.87 18.14
C LYS A 79 -8.99 23.33 18.38
N LEU A 80 -8.32 22.78 19.39
CA LEU A 80 -6.95 23.16 19.73
C LEU A 80 -5.95 22.49 18.79
N THR A 81 -6.20 21.24 18.41
CA THR A 81 -5.29 20.46 17.56
C THR A 81 -5.66 20.52 16.07
N ALA A 82 -6.37 21.56 15.62
CA ALA A 82 -6.81 21.67 14.23
C ALA A 82 -5.64 21.76 13.25
N ASP A 83 -4.58 22.48 13.63
CA ASP A 83 -3.40 22.70 12.79
C ASP A 83 -2.36 21.57 12.90
N PHE A 84 -2.46 20.75 13.95
CA PHE A 84 -1.51 19.68 14.24
C PHE A 84 -1.26 18.70 13.07
N PRO A 85 -2.28 18.20 12.34
CA PRO A 85 -2.03 17.33 11.19
C PRO A 85 -1.27 18.06 10.08
N THR A 86 -1.59 19.34 9.85
CA THR A 86 -0.93 20.18 8.83
C THR A 86 0.53 20.41 9.17
N ASP A 87 0.83 20.67 10.44
CA ASP A 87 2.18 20.82 10.97
C ASP A 87 3.03 19.56 10.74
N LEU A 88 2.49 18.38 11.05
CA LEU A 88 3.18 17.11 10.82
C LEU A 88 3.42 16.83 9.33
N MET A 89 2.46 17.17 8.47
CA MET A 89 2.60 17.04 7.02
C MET A 89 3.68 17.99 6.47
N ALA A 90 3.73 19.23 6.96
CA ALA A 90 4.74 20.21 6.58
C ALA A 90 6.15 19.78 7.03
N LEU A 91 6.27 19.29 8.26
CA LEU A 91 7.53 18.76 8.83
C LEU A 91 8.12 17.65 7.95
N LEU A 92 7.29 16.66 7.57
CA LEU A 92 7.75 15.59 6.69
C LEU A 92 8.10 16.14 5.29
N ARG A 93 7.24 16.98 4.71
CA ARG A 93 7.45 17.49 3.34
C ARG A 93 8.77 18.25 3.20
N LEU A 94 9.15 19.03 4.21
CA LEU A 94 10.34 19.88 4.15
C LEU A 94 11.61 19.15 4.60
N HIS A 95 11.54 18.29 5.64
CA HIS A 95 12.73 17.75 6.30
C HIS A 95 12.85 16.23 6.27
N HIS A 96 12.04 15.48 5.51
CA HIS A 96 12.08 14.00 5.47
C HIS A 96 13.46 13.39 5.16
N ALA A 97 14.37 14.11 4.50
CA ALA A 97 15.71 13.62 4.19
C ALA A 97 16.69 13.76 5.37
N GLU A 98 16.50 14.77 6.23
CA GLU A 98 17.40 15.16 7.32
C GLU A 98 16.93 14.67 8.69
N LEU A 99 15.62 14.43 8.86
CA LEU A 99 15.03 13.98 10.13
C LEU A 99 15.69 12.69 10.66
N GLU A 100 15.77 12.52 11.98
CA GLU A 100 16.20 11.25 12.57
C GLU A 100 15.22 10.10 12.21
N PRO A 101 15.68 8.86 11.96
CA PRO A 101 14.80 7.73 11.65
C PRO A 101 13.66 7.53 12.66
N GLU A 102 13.93 7.60 13.97
CA GLU A 102 12.92 7.43 15.02
C GLU A 102 11.84 8.52 14.98
N LEU A 103 12.23 9.77 14.72
CA LEU A 103 11.29 10.88 14.60
C LEU A 103 10.40 10.74 13.35
N ARG A 104 10.96 10.28 12.21
CA ARG A 104 10.16 10.00 11.00
C ARG A 104 9.10 8.94 11.28
N ASP A 105 9.49 7.85 11.92
CA ASP A 105 8.59 6.76 12.26
C ASP A 105 7.48 7.24 13.19
N LYS A 106 7.83 8.09 14.16
CA LYS A 106 6.87 8.66 15.11
C LYS A 106 5.87 9.59 14.42
N VAL A 107 6.33 10.50 13.55
CA VAL A 107 5.46 11.44 12.83
C VAL A 107 4.51 10.69 11.88
N VAL A 108 5.02 9.74 11.10
CA VAL A 108 4.19 8.90 10.22
C VAL A 108 3.20 8.07 11.03
N GLY A 109 3.64 7.50 12.16
CA GLY A 109 2.77 6.77 13.09
C GLY A 109 1.64 7.63 13.65
N SER A 110 1.94 8.87 14.07
CA SER A 110 0.96 9.83 14.56
C SER A 110 -0.05 10.24 13.50
N LEU A 111 0.37 10.50 12.25
CA LEU A 111 -0.56 10.77 11.15
C LEU A 111 -1.52 9.60 10.89
N VAL A 112 -1.03 8.36 10.92
CA VAL A 112 -1.87 7.16 10.78
C VAL A 112 -2.84 7.02 11.96
N LEU A 113 -2.41 7.36 13.18
CA LEU A 113 -3.27 7.37 14.36
C LEU A 113 -4.39 8.42 14.25
N LEU A 114 -4.07 9.63 13.78
CA LEU A 114 -5.06 10.69 13.53
C LEU A 114 -6.12 10.24 12.52
N ARG A 115 -5.71 9.53 11.46
CA ARG A 115 -6.65 8.92 10.52
C ARG A 115 -7.50 7.87 11.19
N LYS A 116 -6.92 6.98 12.00
CA LYS A 116 -7.67 5.91 12.71
C LYS A 116 -8.74 6.49 13.64
N LYS A 117 -8.51 7.68 14.17
CA LYS A 117 -9.48 8.45 14.98
C LYS A 117 -10.46 9.28 14.15
N GLU A 118 -10.42 9.18 12.82
CA GLU A 118 -11.25 9.94 11.88
C GLU A 118 -11.09 11.47 11.99
N ILE A 119 -9.93 11.94 12.49
CA ILE A 119 -9.58 13.37 12.57
C ILE A 119 -9.15 13.89 11.19
N ILE A 120 -8.43 13.06 10.43
CA ILE A 120 -8.08 13.31 9.04
C ILE A 120 -8.70 12.24 8.13
N ASP A 121 -9.05 12.65 6.92
CA ASP A 121 -9.53 11.72 5.89
C ASP A 121 -8.35 10.94 5.26
N SER A 122 -8.62 9.73 4.81
CA SER A 122 -7.66 8.88 4.08
C SER A 122 -7.13 9.59 2.83
N ALA A 123 -7.93 10.39 2.14
CA ALA A 123 -7.45 11.15 0.98
C ALA A 123 -6.33 12.14 1.37
N VAL A 124 -6.47 12.83 2.50
CA VAL A 124 -5.47 13.78 3.01
C VAL A 124 -4.19 13.04 3.41
N LEU A 125 -4.32 11.95 4.17
CA LEU A 125 -3.18 11.13 4.58
C LEU A 125 -2.40 10.61 3.37
N LEU A 126 -3.09 9.99 2.40
CA LEU A 126 -2.44 9.41 1.23
C LEU A 126 -1.79 10.47 0.34
N ASN A 127 -2.42 11.64 0.16
CA ASN A 127 -1.82 12.76 -0.58
C ASN A 127 -0.55 13.31 0.10
N ALA A 128 -0.41 13.16 1.42
CA ALA A 128 0.83 13.51 2.11
C ALA A 128 1.90 12.41 1.98
N LEU A 129 1.53 11.13 2.13
CA LEU A 129 2.49 10.02 2.14
C LEU A 129 3.00 9.64 0.75
N PHE A 130 2.21 9.80 -0.31
CA PHE A 130 2.59 9.37 -1.66
C PHE A 130 3.77 10.13 -2.24
N PRO A 131 3.80 11.49 -2.25
CA PRO A 131 4.96 12.23 -2.72
C PRO A 131 6.23 11.87 -1.93
N LEU A 132 6.09 11.73 -0.60
CA LEU A 132 7.19 11.33 0.28
C LEU A 132 7.75 9.95 -0.07
N LEU A 133 6.90 8.98 -0.40
CA LEU A 133 7.33 7.64 -0.82
C LEU A 133 8.19 7.69 -2.08
N VAL A 134 7.82 8.58 -3.01
CA VAL A 134 8.46 8.72 -4.31
C VAL A 134 9.80 9.45 -4.21
N ASP A 135 9.89 10.48 -3.37
CA ASP A 135 11.06 11.37 -3.30
C ASP A 135 12.09 10.98 -2.23
N THR A 136 11.66 10.32 -1.16
CA THR A 136 12.55 9.95 -0.05
C THR A 136 13.70 9.05 -0.50
N PRO A 137 14.97 9.33 -0.12
CA PRO A 137 16.12 8.46 -0.42
C PRO A 137 16.24 7.25 0.51
N SER A 138 15.70 7.33 1.74
CA SER A 138 15.78 6.29 2.76
C SER A 138 14.96 5.04 2.42
N LYS A 139 15.61 3.88 2.45
CA LYS A 139 14.95 2.57 2.24
C LYS A 139 13.99 2.22 3.39
N ALA A 140 14.37 2.51 4.64
CA ALA A 140 13.56 2.22 5.82
C ALA A 140 12.23 3.00 5.78
N LEU A 141 12.32 4.31 5.51
CA LEU A 141 11.13 5.17 5.42
C LEU A 141 10.22 4.77 4.25
N ARG A 142 10.77 4.38 3.09
CA ARG A 142 9.95 3.84 1.98
C ARG A 142 9.18 2.58 2.39
N THR A 143 9.81 1.66 3.12
CA THR A 143 9.14 0.44 3.61
C THR A 143 8.02 0.79 4.58
N LEU A 144 8.27 1.72 5.51
CA LEU A 144 7.25 2.20 6.44
C LEU A 144 6.07 2.84 5.70
N LEU A 145 6.34 3.82 4.83
CA LEU A 145 5.32 4.52 4.06
C LEU A 145 4.49 3.56 3.22
N PHE A 146 5.14 2.63 2.50
CA PHE A 146 4.45 1.62 1.71
C PHE A 146 3.52 0.77 2.59
N THR A 147 4.01 0.26 3.72
CA THR A 147 3.21 -0.56 4.64
C THR A 147 1.99 0.21 5.17
N LYS A 148 2.18 1.48 5.56
CA LYS A 148 1.09 2.32 6.08
C LYS A 148 0.06 2.69 5.01
N ILE A 149 0.50 3.00 3.78
CA ILE A 149 -0.39 3.28 2.64
C ILE A 149 -1.27 2.06 2.32
N ILE A 150 -0.68 0.87 2.22
CA ILE A 150 -1.41 -0.37 1.94
C ILE A 150 -2.40 -0.69 3.07
N SER A 151 -1.97 -0.53 4.33
CA SER A 151 -2.83 -0.71 5.50
C SER A 151 -4.02 0.24 5.48
N ASP A 152 -3.79 1.52 5.16
CA ASP A 152 -4.84 2.54 5.07
C ASP A 152 -5.88 2.19 4.00
N LEU A 153 -5.41 1.90 2.78
CA LEU A 153 -6.26 1.49 1.65
C LEU A 153 -7.09 0.25 1.99
N ARG A 154 -6.51 -0.75 2.65
CA ARG A 154 -7.22 -1.95 3.10
C ARG A 154 -8.30 -1.61 4.11
N THR A 155 -7.98 -0.81 5.13
CA THR A 155 -8.98 -0.43 6.15
C THR A 155 -10.10 0.41 5.55
N SER A 156 -9.80 1.32 4.62
CA SER A 156 -10.79 2.15 3.91
C SER A 156 -11.77 1.33 3.07
N ASN A 157 -11.35 0.16 2.60
CA ASN A 157 -12.16 -0.74 1.78
C ASN A 157 -12.72 -1.94 2.55
N SER A 158 -12.48 -2.03 3.87
CA SER A 158 -12.82 -3.21 4.68
C SER A 158 -14.33 -3.41 4.89
N LYS A 159 -15.09 -2.32 5.05
CA LYS A 159 -16.55 -2.37 5.24
C LYS A 159 -17.30 -2.40 3.91
N ALA A 160 -16.90 -1.51 2.99
CA ALA A 160 -17.44 -1.37 1.65
C ALA A 160 -16.35 -0.76 0.75
N THR A 161 -16.45 -0.98 -0.56
CA THR A 161 -15.52 -0.43 -1.55
C THR A 161 -15.64 1.09 -1.60
N ASN A 162 -14.56 1.79 -1.23
CA ASN A 162 -14.51 3.25 -1.27
C ASN A 162 -14.11 3.73 -2.68
N HIS A 163 -15.08 3.77 -3.60
CA HIS A 163 -14.85 4.11 -5.00
C HIS A 163 -14.20 5.50 -5.18
N LYS A 164 -14.58 6.49 -4.37
CA LYS A 164 -14.03 7.86 -4.46
C LYS A 164 -12.54 7.88 -4.12
N LEU A 165 -12.16 7.26 -3.01
CA LEU A 165 -10.76 7.17 -2.60
C LEU A 165 -9.95 6.37 -3.62
N ASN A 166 -10.44 5.18 -4.00
CA ASN A 166 -9.76 4.30 -4.95
C ASN A 166 -9.51 5.02 -6.28
N ARG A 167 -10.52 5.71 -6.83
CA ARG A 167 -10.38 6.44 -8.09
C ARG A 167 -9.40 7.60 -7.99
N THR A 168 -9.37 8.30 -6.86
CA THR A 168 -8.40 9.38 -6.60
C THR A 168 -6.98 8.83 -6.64
N ILE A 169 -6.71 7.75 -5.89
CA ILE A 169 -5.38 7.15 -5.81
C ILE A 169 -4.96 6.52 -7.14
N GLN A 170 -5.85 5.77 -7.79
CA GLN A 170 -5.62 5.22 -9.13
C GLN A 170 -5.25 6.32 -10.14
N THR A 171 -5.89 7.49 -10.06
CA THR A 171 -5.56 8.64 -10.92
C THR A 171 -4.16 9.17 -10.62
N VAL A 172 -3.78 9.29 -9.34
CA VAL A 172 -2.41 9.68 -8.94
C VAL A 172 -1.38 8.68 -9.48
N LEU A 173 -1.63 7.38 -9.34
CA LEU A 173 -0.72 6.33 -9.84
C LEU A 173 -0.61 6.32 -11.38
N TYR A 174 -1.73 6.54 -12.07
CA TYR A 174 -1.75 6.69 -13.52
C TYR A 174 -0.93 7.90 -13.98
N ASN A 175 -1.11 9.04 -13.33
CA ASN A 175 -0.37 10.26 -13.63
C ASN A 175 1.13 10.10 -13.35
N LEU A 176 1.50 9.34 -12.31
CA LEU A 176 2.90 9.04 -12.02
C LEU A 176 3.59 8.27 -13.16
N LEU A 177 2.87 7.37 -13.84
CA LEU A 177 3.40 6.58 -14.95
C LEU A 177 3.44 7.35 -16.27
N THR A 178 2.43 8.19 -16.50
CA THR A 178 2.27 8.93 -17.78
C THR A 178 3.05 10.22 -17.82
N SER A 179 3.28 10.89 -16.68
CA SER A 179 4.05 12.15 -16.62
C SER A 179 5.53 11.98 -16.94
N ASP A 180 6.15 10.91 -16.45
CA ASP A 180 7.55 10.57 -16.74
C ASP A 180 7.71 9.06 -16.97
N PRO A 181 7.55 8.59 -18.22
CA PRO A 181 7.71 7.18 -18.58
C PRO A 181 9.12 6.64 -18.39
N THR A 182 10.14 7.50 -18.24
CA THR A 182 11.55 7.09 -18.05
C THR A 182 11.90 6.90 -16.58
N SER A 183 11.05 7.40 -15.68
CA SER A 183 11.29 7.40 -14.25
C SER A 183 11.27 6.00 -13.62
N ALA A 184 12.24 5.73 -12.77
CA ALA A 184 12.19 4.57 -11.86
C ALA A 184 11.06 4.71 -10.82
N LYS A 185 10.53 5.92 -10.61
CA LYS A 185 9.47 6.23 -9.64
C LYS A 185 8.16 5.47 -9.92
N GLY A 186 7.90 5.14 -11.19
CA GLY A 186 6.74 4.33 -11.62
C GLY A 186 6.67 2.94 -10.99
N VAL A 187 7.78 2.41 -10.45
CA VAL A 187 7.80 1.13 -9.74
C VAL A 187 6.84 1.12 -8.54
N TRP A 188 6.61 2.27 -7.90
CA TRP A 188 5.67 2.36 -6.80
C TRP A 188 4.22 2.17 -7.25
N ALA A 189 3.83 2.77 -8.39
CA ALA A 189 2.50 2.55 -8.97
C ALA A 189 2.25 1.08 -9.29
N VAL A 190 3.26 0.38 -9.83
CA VAL A 190 3.21 -1.06 -10.07
C VAL A 190 3.02 -1.84 -8.77
N ARG A 191 3.85 -1.58 -7.76
CA ARG A 191 3.82 -2.32 -6.48
C ARG A 191 2.50 -2.15 -5.75
N ILE A 192 1.97 -0.94 -5.69
CA ILE A 192 0.70 -0.66 -5.01
C ILE A 192 -0.46 -1.30 -5.74
N THR A 193 -0.53 -1.13 -7.07
CA THR A 193 -1.61 -1.70 -7.89
C THR A 193 -1.61 -3.22 -7.82
N ARG A 194 -0.43 -3.85 -7.89
CA ARG A 194 -0.27 -5.30 -7.73
C ARG A 194 -0.72 -5.79 -6.35
N GLU A 195 -0.38 -5.07 -5.29
CA GLU A 195 -0.80 -5.43 -3.92
C GLU A 195 -2.32 -5.31 -3.74
N MET A 196 -2.93 -4.26 -4.28
CA MET A 196 -4.39 -4.05 -4.24
C MET A 196 -5.16 -5.08 -5.08
N TRP A 197 -4.62 -5.47 -6.24
CA TRP A 197 -5.20 -6.51 -7.10
C TRP A 197 -5.15 -7.88 -6.44
N ALA A 198 -3.99 -8.27 -5.92
CA ALA A 198 -3.81 -9.56 -5.29
C ALA A 198 -4.70 -9.73 -4.05
N ARG A 199 -5.03 -8.63 -3.36
CA ARG A 199 -5.96 -8.60 -2.21
C ARG A 199 -7.43 -8.44 -2.59
N GLN A 200 -7.79 -8.53 -3.87
CA GLN A 200 -9.18 -8.40 -4.33
C GLN A 200 -9.83 -7.03 -4.04
N ILE A 201 -9.02 -6.00 -3.76
CA ILE A 201 -9.54 -4.65 -3.44
C ILE A 201 -9.80 -3.87 -4.73
N TRP A 202 -8.86 -3.94 -5.67
CA TRP A 202 -9.01 -3.34 -7.00
C TRP A 202 -9.14 -4.46 -8.02
N THR A 203 -10.33 -4.59 -8.60
CA THR A 203 -10.69 -5.61 -9.61
C THR A 203 -11.31 -4.96 -10.85
N ASP A 204 -11.00 -3.69 -11.06
CA ASP A 204 -11.62 -2.82 -12.06
C ASP A 204 -10.69 -2.53 -13.25
N ALA A 205 -11.30 -2.09 -14.35
CA ALA A 205 -10.57 -1.79 -15.59
C ALA A 205 -9.52 -0.67 -15.41
N LYS A 206 -9.73 0.25 -14.46
CA LYS A 206 -8.77 1.34 -14.20
C LYS A 206 -7.45 0.84 -13.61
N ALA A 207 -7.50 -0.17 -12.73
CA ALA A 207 -6.30 -0.82 -12.22
C ALA A 207 -5.52 -1.53 -13.33
N VAL A 208 -6.22 -2.20 -14.24
CA VAL A 208 -5.62 -2.83 -15.43
C VAL A 208 -5.00 -1.80 -16.37
N GLU A 209 -5.65 -0.65 -16.57
CA GLU A 209 -5.11 0.43 -17.39
C GLU A 209 -3.81 1.02 -16.80
N ILE A 210 -3.70 1.14 -15.47
CA ILE A 210 -2.44 1.55 -14.82
C ILE A 210 -1.33 0.55 -15.13
N MET A 211 -1.62 -0.75 -15.06
CA MET A 211 -0.64 -1.80 -15.31
C MET A 211 -0.26 -1.92 -16.80
N LYS A 212 -1.21 -1.64 -17.70
CA LYS A 212 -0.96 -1.49 -19.14
C LYS A 212 0.04 -0.35 -19.40
N GLU A 213 -0.19 0.83 -18.84
CA GLU A 213 0.77 1.95 -18.97
C GLU A 213 2.13 1.63 -18.35
N ALA A 214 2.16 0.91 -17.23
CA ALA A 214 3.42 0.44 -16.65
C ALA A 214 4.18 -0.51 -17.60
N ALA A 215 3.48 -1.43 -18.28
CA ALA A 215 4.09 -2.31 -19.27
C ALA A 215 4.59 -1.55 -20.52
N LEU A 216 4.01 -0.39 -20.83
CA LEU A 216 4.42 0.51 -21.93
C LEU A 216 5.44 1.59 -21.51
N SER A 217 5.93 1.55 -20.27
CA SER A 217 6.95 2.48 -19.75
C SER A 217 8.29 2.36 -20.52
N GLN A 218 9.20 3.30 -20.31
CA GLN A 218 10.56 3.29 -20.87
C GLN A 218 11.60 2.84 -19.85
N HIS A 219 11.19 2.57 -18.60
CA HIS A 219 12.07 2.09 -17.55
C HIS A 219 11.96 0.57 -17.38
N GLU A 220 13.10 -0.14 -17.47
CA GLU A 220 13.21 -1.61 -17.42
C GLU A 220 12.39 -2.24 -16.28
N LYS A 221 12.58 -1.78 -15.03
CA LYS A 221 11.88 -2.36 -13.87
C LYS A 221 10.38 -2.11 -13.87
N VAL A 222 9.92 -1.00 -14.45
CA VAL A 222 8.50 -0.65 -14.51
C VAL A 222 7.81 -1.54 -15.55
N VAL A 223 8.44 -1.68 -16.72
CA VAL A 223 8.00 -2.59 -17.78
C VAL A 223 7.91 -4.03 -17.26
N THR A 224 9.00 -4.54 -16.68
CA THR A 224 9.02 -5.91 -16.14
C THR A 224 7.94 -6.11 -15.07
N GLY A 225 7.73 -5.13 -14.20
CA GLY A 225 6.67 -5.19 -13.19
C GLY A 225 5.24 -5.16 -13.77
N GLY A 226 5.01 -4.36 -14.81
CA GLY A 226 3.75 -4.34 -15.55
C GLY A 226 3.46 -5.64 -16.28
N VAL A 227 4.46 -6.22 -16.95
CA VAL A 227 4.31 -7.47 -17.70
C VAL A 227 4.08 -8.66 -16.77
N HIS A 228 4.82 -8.76 -15.66
CA HIS A 228 4.61 -9.83 -14.68
C HIS A 228 3.22 -9.80 -14.05
N PHE A 229 2.64 -8.61 -13.87
CA PHE A 229 1.26 -8.49 -13.39
C PHE A 229 0.28 -9.21 -14.31
N PHE A 230 0.39 -9.06 -15.64
CA PHE A 230 -0.50 -9.76 -16.58
C PHE A 230 -0.19 -11.26 -16.71
N LEU A 231 1.05 -11.69 -16.48
CA LEU A 231 1.43 -13.09 -16.59
C LEU A 231 1.15 -13.92 -15.33
N GLY A 232 1.23 -13.30 -14.15
CA GLY A 232 1.17 -13.98 -12.86
C GLY A 232 0.33 -13.29 -11.78
N GLY A 233 -0.24 -12.11 -12.05
CA GLY A 233 -1.07 -11.39 -11.08
C GLY A 233 -2.31 -12.15 -10.64
N ASP A 234 -2.88 -12.99 -11.50
CA ASP A 234 -4.02 -13.84 -11.16
C ASP A 234 -3.60 -15.00 -10.23
N LYS A 235 -2.42 -15.59 -10.44
CA LYS A 235 -1.89 -16.64 -9.56
C LYS A 235 -1.58 -16.10 -8.15
N GLU A 236 -0.94 -14.94 -8.09
CA GLU A 236 -0.64 -14.29 -6.81
C GLU A 236 -1.91 -13.85 -6.06
N ARG A 237 -2.97 -13.53 -6.81
CA ARG A 237 -4.29 -13.22 -6.28
C ARG A 237 -4.97 -14.45 -5.68
N GLU A 238 -4.81 -15.61 -6.31
CA GLU A 238 -5.28 -16.89 -5.77
C GLU A 238 -4.49 -17.27 -4.50
N GLU A 239 -3.17 -17.21 -4.54
CA GLU A 239 -2.28 -17.51 -3.39
C GLU A 239 -2.61 -16.62 -2.18
N LYS A 240 -2.76 -15.30 -2.37
CA LYS A 240 -3.10 -14.40 -1.25
C LYS A 240 -4.51 -14.58 -0.71
N ALA A 241 -5.45 -15.03 -1.54
CA ALA A 241 -6.80 -15.33 -1.07
C ALA A 241 -6.82 -16.56 -0.15
N GLU A 242 -5.92 -17.52 -0.38
CA GLU A 242 -5.71 -18.67 0.51
C GLU A 242 -5.05 -18.26 1.83
N GLU A 243 -4.00 -17.43 1.79
CA GLU A 243 -3.28 -16.91 2.97
C GLU A 243 -4.17 -16.08 3.91
N ASP A 244 -4.91 -15.09 3.38
CA ASP A 244 -5.83 -14.26 4.18
C ASP A 244 -6.96 -15.11 4.80
N SER A 245 -7.22 -16.31 4.28
CA SER A 245 -8.21 -17.25 4.85
C SER A 245 -7.69 -17.97 6.11
N ASP A 246 -6.38 -18.08 6.29
CA ASP A 246 -5.73 -18.83 7.37
C ASP A 246 -5.21 -17.95 8.49
N ASP A 247 -4.95 -16.65 8.23
CA ASP A 247 -4.40 -15.70 9.21
C ASP A 247 -5.48 -15.02 10.09
N ASP A 248 -6.77 -15.18 9.75
CA ASP A 248 -7.87 -14.47 10.42
C ASP A 248 -8.40 -15.25 11.64
N ASP A 249 -7.68 -15.13 12.76
CA ASP A 249 -8.01 -15.60 14.11
C ASP A 249 -8.44 -17.07 14.18
N ASN A 250 -7.47 -17.92 14.51
CA ASN A 250 -7.69 -19.27 15.00
C ASN A 250 -8.50 -19.19 16.31
N ILE A 251 -9.83 -19.01 16.20
CA ILE A 251 -10.77 -19.19 17.30
C ILE A 251 -10.67 -20.66 17.67
N ASP A 252 -9.76 -20.96 18.60
CA ASP A 252 -9.55 -22.30 19.12
C ASP A 252 -10.78 -22.70 19.93
N MET A 253 -11.74 -23.29 19.23
CA MET A 253 -12.96 -23.86 19.78
C MET A 253 -12.63 -24.88 20.89
N GLY A 254 -11.44 -25.50 20.86
CA GLY A 254 -10.92 -26.38 21.91
C GLY A 254 -10.63 -25.62 23.20
N LYS A 255 -9.86 -24.52 23.14
CA LYS A 255 -9.60 -23.66 24.31
C LYS A 255 -10.86 -23.04 24.89
N LEU A 256 -11.77 -22.55 24.04
CA LEU A 256 -13.06 -21.97 24.47
C LEU A 256 -13.97 -23.02 25.15
N ARG A 257 -14.03 -24.25 24.62
CA ARG A 257 -14.76 -25.36 25.23
C ARG A 257 -14.16 -25.79 26.57
N HIS A 258 -12.83 -25.87 26.65
CA HIS A 258 -12.11 -26.25 27.86
C HIS A 258 -12.29 -25.21 28.98
N GLN A 259 -12.18 -23.92 28.68
CA GLN A 259 -12.42 -22.83 29.65
C GLN A 259 -13.88 -22.76 30.15
N ALA A 260 -14.84 -23.17 29.33
CA ALA A 260 -16.25 -23.28 29.70
C ALA A 260 -16.57 -24.56 30.51
N GLY A 261 -15.74 -25.59 30.41
CA GLY A 261 -15.80 -26.81 31.21
C GLY A 261 -15.20 -26.64 32.61
N ILE A 262 -14.11 -25.87 32.73
CA ILE A 262 -13.42 -25.62 34.01
C ILE A 262 -14.17 -24.63 34.91
N ASN A 263 -14.82 -23.62 34.33
CA ASN A 263 -15.51 -22.57 35.09
C ASN A 263 -17.02 -22.81 35.20
N LYS A 264 -17.64 -22.28 36.25
CA LYS A 264 -19.10 -22.32 36.50
C LYS A 264 -19.91 -21.95 35.24
N LYS A 265 -20.80 -22.85 34.81
CA LYS A 265 -21.64 -22.72 33.61
C LYS A 265 -22.61 -21.53 33.73
N THR A 266 -22.15 -20.35 33.33
CA THR A 266 -22.95 -19.12 33.33
C THR A 266 -23.59 -18.90 31.96
N LYS A 267 -24.83 -18.38 31.94
CA LYS A 267 -25.59 -18.06 30.72
C LYS A 267 -24.81 -17.15 29.75
N LYS A 268 -23.96 -16.24 30.29
CA LYS A 268 -23.07 -15.36 29.52
C LYS A 268 -22.02 -16.13 28.71
N LYS A 269 -21.31 -17.10 29.32
CA LYS A 269 -20.29 -17.92 28.65
C LYS A 269 -20.90 -18.88 27.61
N ALA A 270 -22.10 -19.40 27.87
CA ALA A 270 -22.82 -20.22 26.89
C ALA A 270 -23.19 -19.41 25.63
N ASN A 271 -23.59 -18.15 25.79
CA ASN A 271 -23.87 -17.25 24.67
C ASN A 271 -22.59 -16.86 23.91
N GLU A 272 -21.47 -16.70 24.59
CA GLU A 272 -20.16 -16.43 24.00
C GLU A 272 -19.69 -17.60 23.12
N LEU A 273 -19.78 -18.83 23.62
CA LEU A 273 -19.50 -20.06 22.86
C LEU A 273 -20.41 -20.23 21.63
N LYS A 274 -21.70 -19.90 21.76
CA LYS A 274 -22.65 -19.91 20.63
C LYS A 274 -22.29 -18.86 19.57
N ARG A 275 -21.90 -17.65 20.00
CA ARG A 275 -21.43 -16.58 19.09
C ARG A 275 -20.16 -17.00 18.38
N ALA A 276 -19.16 -17.52 19.10
CA ALA A 276 -17.93 -18.04 18.52
C ALA A 276 -18.20 -19.16 17.50
N ALA A 277 -19.03 -20.15 17.84
CA ALA A 277 -19.42 -21.23 16.94
C ALA A 277 -20.18 -20.73 15.69
N ALA A 278 -21.05 -19.73 15.84
CA ALA A 278 -21.76 -19.11 14.71
C ALA A 278 -20.80 -18.35 13.79
N THR A 279 -19.82 -17.64 14.36
CA THR A 279 -18.77 -16.96 13.59
C THR A 279 -17.91 -17.96 12.81
N VAL A 280 -17.48 -19.06 13.45
CA VAL A 280 -16.73 -20.14 12.78
C VAL A 280 -17.55 -20.77 11.65
N ARG A 281 -18.81 -21.12 11.90
CA ARG A 281 -19.70 -21.68 10.85
C ARG A 281 -19.93 -20.69 9.69
N ARG A 282 -20.07 -19.39 9.98
CA ARG A 282 -20.19 -18.35 8.93
C ARG A 282 -18.90 -18.23 8.12
N LYS A 283 -17.73 -18.34 8.77
CA LYS A 283 -16.42 -18.35 8.12
C LYS A 283 -16.24 -19.60 7.25
N GLU A 284 -16.55 -20.80 7.74
CA GLU A 284 -16.49 -22.04 6.95
C GLU A 284 -17.43 -22.01 5.74
N LYS A 285 -18.63 -21.45 5.88
CA LYS A 285 -19.54 -21.25 4.74
C LYS A 285 -18.99 -20.26 3.71
N LYS A 286 -18.23 -19.25 4.13
CA LYS A 286 -17.53 -18.35 3.21
C LYS A 286 -16.34 -19.04 2.53
N LYS A 287 -15.58 -19.89 3.25
CA LYS A 287 -14.50 -20.70 2.64
C LYS A 287 -15.03 -21.68 1.59
N LYS A 288 -16.22 -22.25 1.82
CA LYS A 288 -16.92 -23.16 0.89
C LYS A 288 -17.78 -22.44 -0.16
N ALA A 289 -17.90 -21.12 -0.10
CA ALA A 289 -18.62 -20.39 -1.13
C ALA A 289 -17.79 -20.48 -2.43
N PRO A 290 -18.43 -20.71 -3.59
CA PRO A 290 -17.73 -20.62 -4.86
C PRO A 290 -17.08 -19.24 -4.93
N HIS A 291 -15.79 -19.21 -5.28
CA HIS A 291 -15.09 -17.95 -5.46
C HIS A 291 -15.89 -17.09 -6.46
N PRO A 292 -16.05 -15.78 -6.21
CA PRO A 292 -16.63 -14.88 -7.19
C PRO A 292 -15.92 -15.11 -8.53
N LEU A 293 -16.65 -15.11 -9.64
CA LEU A 293 -16.08 -15.23 -10.98
C LEU A 293 -15.06 -14.11 -11.19
N ASN A 294 -13.80 -14.46 -10.94
CA ASN A 294 -12.69 -13.55 -10.96
C ASN A 294 -12.24 -13.44 -12.42
N PHE A 295 -12.66 -12.38 -13.09
CA PHE A 295 -12.16 -12.09 -14.43
C PHE A 295 -10.64 -11.87 -14.35
N SER A 296 -9.91 -12.54 -15.24
CA SER A 296 -8.48 -12.31 -15.44
C SER A 296 -8.23 -10.86 -15.85
N ALA A 297 -7.11 -10.29 -15.40
CA ALA A 297 -6.69 -8.96 -15.81
C ALA A 297 -6.67 -8.79 -17.34
N LEU A 298 -6.38 -9.87 -18.08
CA LEU A 298 -6.37 -9.89 -19.54
C LEU A 298 -7.75 -9.64 -20.17
N HIS A 299 -8.83 -10.04 -19.50
CA HIS A 299 -10.20 -9.83 -19.98
C HIS A 299 -10.73 -8.41 -19.71
N LEU A 300 -10.10 -7.68 -18.78
CA LEU A 300 -10.49 -6.30 -18.44
C LEU A 300 -9.79 -5.25 -19.32
N LEU A 301 -8.96 -5.68 -20.27
CA LEU A 301 -8.31 -4.77 -21.23
C LEU A 301 -9.34 -4.18 -22.19
N HIS A 302 -9.32 -2.85 -22.34
CA HIS A 302 -10.23 -2.15 -23.26
C HIS A 302 -9.82 -2.30 -24.74
N ASP A 303 -8.51 -2.31 -25.01
CA ASP A 303 -7.95 -2.43 -26.37
C ASP A 303 -6.78 -3.43 -26.36
N PRO A 304 -7.07 -4.74 -26.43
CA PRO A 304 -6.03 -5.78 -26.39
C PRO A 304 -5.16 -5.80 -27.66
N GLN A 305 -5.73 -5.50 -28.84
CA GLN A 305 -5.00 -5.42 -30.11
C GLN A 305 -3.95 -4.30 -30.08
N GLY A 306 -4.37 -3.06 -29.82
CA GLY A 306 -3.45 -1.92 -29.78
C GLY A 306 -2.42 -2.03 -28.66
N PHE A 307 -2.75 -2.70 -27.56
CA PHE A 307 -1.78 -2.99 -26.50
C PHE A 307 -0.69 -3.99 -26.96
N ALA A 308 -1.07 -5.10 -27.57
CA ALA A 308 -0.13 -6.11 -28.06
C ALA A 308 0.81 -5.55 -29.14
N GLU A 309 0.27 -4.79 -30.10
CA GLU A 309 1.04 -4.08 -31.12
C GLU A 309 2.06 -3.12 -30.51
N LYS A 310 1.61 -2.24 -29.60
CA LYS A 310 2.50 -1.27 -28.93
C LYS A 310 3.62 -1.97 -28.14
N LEU A 311 3.31 -3.01 -27.39
CA LEU A 311 4.32 -3.80 -26.67
C LEU A 311 5.36 -4.40 -27.61
N PHE A 312 4.90 -5.05 -28.67
CA PHE A 312 5.77 -5.71 -29.64
C PHE A 312 6.67 -4.70 -30.36
N HIS A 313 6.10 -3.63 -30.90
CA HIS A 313 6.85 -2.61 -31.60
C HIS A 313 7.82 -1.88 -30.66
N GLN A 314 7.37 -1.41 -29.50
CA GLN A 314 8.19 -0.59 -28.61
C GLN A 314 9.36 -1.36 -27.97
N HIS A 315 9.16 -2.61 -27.58
CA HIS A 315 10.12 -3.36 -26.75
C HIS A 315 10.87 -4.48 -27.49
N LEU A 316 10.27 -5.08 -28.52
CA LEU A 316 10.83 -6.26 -29.20
C LEU A 316 11.40 -5.93 -30.58
N ASN A 317 10.62 -5.28 -31.45
CA ASN A 317 10.93 -5.12 -32.87
C ASN A 317 11.56 -3.77 -33.25
N THR A 318 11.81 -2.87 -32.30
CA THR A 318 12.41 -1.56 -32.60
C THR A 318 13.95 -1.61 -32.60
N GLN A 319 14.57 -0.99 -33.62
CA GLN A 319 16.03 -0.85 -33.75
C GLN A 319 16.63 0.07 -32.67
N THR A 320 15.90 1.09 -32.21
CA THR A 320 16.24 2.00 -31.10
C THR A 320 15.27 1.81 -29.92
N PRO A 321 15.40 0.74 -29.12
CA PRO A 321 14.45 0.44 -28.06
C PRO A 321 14.48 1.55 -27.00
N LYS A 322 13.30 2.06 -26.63
CA LYS A 322 13.17 3.12 -25.60
C LYS A 322 13.59 2.61 -24.21
N ALA A 323 13.37 1.33 -23.93
CA ALA A 323 13.85 0.63 -22.74
C ALA A 323 14.90 -0.42 -23.16
N LYS A 324 16.10 -0.38 -22.58
CA LYS A 324 17.14 -1.38 -22.84
C LYS A 324 16.84 -2.68 -22.07
N LEU A 325 16.01 -3.55 -22.64
CA LEU A 325 15.66 -4.83 -22.04
C LEU A 325 16.69 -5.93 -22.36
N LYS A 326 17.03 -6.73 -21.34
CA LYS A 326 17.83 -7.95 -21.50
C LYS A 326 17.02 -9.04 -22.21
N LEU A 327 17.68 -10.10 -22.69
CA LEU A 327 17.02 -11.20 -23.38
C LEU A 327 15.89 -11.83 -22.54
N ASP A 328 16.13 -12.11 -21.26
CA ASP A 328 15.12 -12.68 -20.36
C ASP A 328 13.87 -11.79 -20.23
N GLN A 329 14.07 -10.47 -20.18
CA GLN A 329 12.97 -9.50 -20.10
C GLN A 329 12.21 -9.40 -21.41
N LYS A 330 12.92 -9.46 -22.54
CA LYS A 330 12.28 -9.54 -23.87
C LYS A 330 11.46 -10.81 -24.01
N LEU A 331 11.94 -11.94 -23.48
CA LEU A 331 11.20 -13.19 -23.48
C LEU A 331 9.91 -13.07 -22.66
N ILE A 332 9.96 -12.44 -21.49
CA ILE A 332 8.77 -12.21 -20.65
C ILE A 332 7.75 -11.30 -21.37
N VAL A 333 8.21 -10.24 -22.06
CA VAL A 333 7.33 -9.40 -22.91
C VAL A 333 6.72 -10.23 -24.05
N LEU A 334 7.53 -11.07 -24.70
CA LEU A 334 7.09 -11.94 -25.80
C LEU A 334 6.02 -12.95 -25.34
N GLN A 335 6.16 -13.54 -24.15
CA GLN A 335 5.16 -14.42 -23.56
C GLN A 335 3.82 -13.70 -23.35
N LEU A 336 3.85 -12.45 -22.89
CA LEU A 336 2.63 -11.66 -22.73
C LEU A 336 1.97 -11.36 -24.07
N VAL A 337 2.74 -10.88 -25.06
CA VAL A 337 2.22 -10.61 -26.41
C VAL A 337 1.61 -11.87 -27.01
N SER A 338 2.31 -13.01 -26.90
CA SER A 338 1.83 -14.29 -27.43
C SER A 338 0.55 -14.77 -26.75
N ARG A 339 0.44 -14.59 -25.43
CA ARG A 339 -0.77 -14.89 -24.67
C ARG A 339 -1.93 -13.99 -25.06
N LEU A 340 -1.71 -12.70 -25.27
CA LEU A 340 -2.73 -11.77 -25.75
C LEU A 340 -3.23 -12.17 -27.14
N VAL A 341 -2.30 -12.52 -28.05
CA VAL A 341 -2.62 -12.98 -29.40
C VAL A 341 -3.50 -14.22 -29.39
N GLY A 342 -3.10 -15.26 -28.65
CA GLY A 342 -3.87 -16.49 -28.56
C GLY A 342 -5.23 -16.31 -27.88
N LEU A 343 -5.29 -15.55 -26.77
CA LEU A 343 -6.50 -15.40 -25.97
C LEU A 343 -7.56 -14.54 -26.65
N HIS A 344 -7.16 -13.43 -27.26
CA HIS A 344 -8.07 -12.48 -27.93
C HIS A 344 -8.14 -12.67 -29.45
N THR A 345 -7.51 -13.73 -29.99
CA THR A 345 -7.43 -14.01 -31.43
C THR A 345 -6.96 -12.79 -32.25
N LEU A 346 -5.85 -12.19 -31.82
CA LEU A 346 -5.32 -10.93 -32.38
C LEU A 346 -4.46 -11.19 -33.62
N THR A 347 -4.47 -10.27 -34.58
CA THR A 347 -3.63 -10.41 -35.79
C THR A 347 -2.36 -9.57 -35.65
N LEU A 348 -1.19 -10.22 -35.51
CA LEU A 348 0.11 -9.55 -35.42
C LEU A 348 1.16 -10.26 -36.27
N ILE A 349 1.09 -10.12 -37.59
CA ILE A 349 1.95 -10.82 -38.57
C ILE A 349 3.46 -10.64 -38.29
N PRO A 350 3.97 -9.44 -37.96
CA PRO A 350 5.41 -9.25 -37.69
C PRO A 350 5.96 -10.09 -36.53
N LEU A 351 5.11 -10.62 -35.65
CA LEU A 351 5.49 -11.49 -34.54
C LEU A 351 6.14 -12.80 -35.02
N TYR A 352 5.62 -13.40 -36.10
CA TYR A 352 6.10 -14.68 -36.60
C TYR A 352 7.48 -14.55 -37.25
N SER A 353 7.70 -13.47 -38.02
CA SER A 353 9.03 -13.12 -38.51
C SER A 353 10.04 -12.89 -37.38
N TYR A 354 9.60 -12.32 -36.26
CA TYR A 354 10.44 -12.17 -35.07
C TYR A 354 10.81 -13.53 -34.45
N PHE A 355 9.86 -14.48 -34.36
CA PHE A 355 10.16 -15.82 -33.87
C PHE A 355 11.22 -16.54 -34.72
N ILE A 356 11.13 -16.47 -36.06
CA ILE A 356 12.08 -17.12 -36.97
C ILE A 356 13.54 -16.79 -36.63
N LYS A 357 13.82 -15.53 -36.24
CA LYS A 357 15.17 -15.09 -35.83
C LYS A 357 15.72 -15.83 -34.61
N TYR A 358 14.85 -16.24 -33.68
CA TYR A 358 15.23 -16.85 -32.40
C TYR A 358 15.06 -18.37 -32.37
N LEU A 359 14.45 -18.98 -33.40
CA LEU A 359 14.29 -20.43 -33.54
C LEU A 359 15.54 -21.10 -34.11
N THR A 360 16.68 -20.91 -33.43
CA THR A 360 17.92 -21.63 -33.76
C THR A 360 18.34 -22.52 -32.59
N PRO A 361 18.89 -23.73 -32.83
CA PRO A 361 19.26 -24.66 -31.75
C PRO A 361 20.29 -24.11 -30.74
N LYS A 362 21.08 -23.11 -31.15
CA LYS A 362 22.09 -22.45 -30.31
C LYS A 362 21.52 -21.32 -29.46
N GLN A 363 20.27 -20.92 -29.67
CA GLN A 363 19.65 -19.82 -28.93
C GLN A 363 19.35 -20.24 -27.49
N PRO A 364 19.77 -19.47 -26.47
CA PRO A 364 19.37 -19.74 -25.09
C PRO A 364 17.85 -19.62 -24.92
N GLN A 365 17.28 -20.50 -24.08
CA GLN A 365 15.84 -20.55 -23.77
C GLN A 365 14.92 -20.77 -25.00
N VAL A 366 15.42 -21.41 -26.06
CA VAL A 366 14.64 -21.70 -27.28
C VAL A 366 13.30 -22.40 -27.01
N THR A 367 13.22 -23.24 -25.97
CA THR A 367 11.97 -23.90 -25.55
C THR A 367 10.89 -22.91 -25.14
N SER A 368 11.26 -21.79 -24.52
CA SER A 368 10.31 -20.73 -24.13
C SER A 368 9.84 -19.93 -25.33
N PHE A 369 10.70 -19.71 -26.33
CA PHE A 369 10.29 -19.13 -27.61
C PHE A 369 9.31 -20.04 -28.36
N LEU A 370 9.59 -21.35 -28.41
CA LEU A 370 8.68 -22.34 -29.01
C LEU A 370 7.33 -22.40 -28.31
N ALA A 371 7.32 -22.41 -26.97
CA ALA A 371 6.07 -22.39 -26.20
C ALA A 371 5.27 -21.09 -26.44
N SER A 372 5.95 -19.95 -26.54
CA SER A 372 5.31 -18.67 -26.84
C SER A 372 4.73 -18.66 -28.26
N LEU A 373 5.45 -19.21 -29.24
CA LEU A 373 4.96 -19.36 -30.61
C LEU A 373 3.68 -20.20 -30.64
N ALA A 374 3.69 -21.38 -30.00
CA ALA A 374 2.53 -22.26 -29.93
C ALA A 374 1.32 -21.60 -29.26
N GLN A 375 1.54 -20.68 -28.32
CA GLN A 375 0.47 -19.91 -27.69
C GLN A 375 -0.09 -18.81 -28.59
N SER A 376 0.71 -18.28 -29.52
CA SER A 376 0.34 -17.20 -30.44
C SER A 376 -0.33 -17.68 -31.74
N THR A 377 -0.58 -18.99 -31.91
CA THR A 377 -1.27 -19.51 -33.10
C THR A 377 -2.77 -19.63 -32.85
N HIS A 378 -3.56 -19.29 -33.86
CA HIS A 378 -5.01 -19.49 -33.87
C HIS A 378 -5.53 -19.56 -35.31
N ASN A 379 -6.78 -20.00 -35.49
CA ASN A 379 -7.36 -20.29 -36.80
C ASN A 379 -7.38 -19.10 -37.78
N LEU A 380 -7.34 -17.86 -37.28
CA LEU A 380 -7.34 -16.63 -38.08
C LEU A 380 -5.94 -16.13 -38.49
N VAL A 381 -4.86 -16.79 -38.09
CA VAL A 381 -3.50 -16.45 -38.57
C VAL A 381 -3.32 -17.06 -39.96
N PRO A 382 -2.86 -16.29 -40.97
CA PRO A 382 -2.54 -16.86 -42.28
C PRO A 382 -1.50 -17.99 -42.15
N PRO A 383 -1.72 -19.17 -42.77
CA PRO A 383 -0.78 -20.30 -42.68
C PRO A 383 0.63 -19.99 -43.20
N ASP A 384 0.75 -18.99 -44.08
CA ASP A 384 2.01 -18.57 -44.71
C ASP A 384 2.83 -17.56 -43.89
N ALA A 385 2.29 -17.09 -42.75
CA ALA A 385 2.85 -15.98 -41.96
C ALA A 385 4.09 -16.33 -41.12
#